data_AF-A0A3C0V943-F1
#
_entry.id   AF-A0A3C0V943-F1
#
_cell.length_a   1.000
_cell.length_b   1.000
_cell.length_c   1.000
_cell.angle_alpha   90.00
_cell.angle_beta   90.00
_cell.angle_gamma   90.00
#
_symmetry.space_group_name_H-M   'P 1'
#
loop_
_entity.id
_entity.type
_entity.pdbx_description
1 polymer ?
#
loop_
_entity_poly.entity_id
_entity_poly.type
_entity_poly.pdbx_seq_one_letter_code
_entity_poly.pdbx_strand_id
1 'polypeptide(L)'
;MAVKRVARREADVDAMIARALRTFRRAVADVIEEYRRTGRPVPLWRGGKVVMVPPDELPSRGARRRRPARARRLRPRTRSL
;
A
#
# COMPACT_ATOMS: atom_id res chain seq x y z
N MET A 1 -10.59 35.95 -6.43
CA MET A 1 -11.63 35.19 -5.68
C MET A 1 -11.96 33.82 -6.28
N ALA A 2 -12.02 33.67 -7.62
CA ALA A 2 -12.36 32.39 -8.26
C ALA A 2 -11.29 31.29 -8.07
N VAL A 3 -10.00 31.62 -8.24
CA VAL A 3 -8.88 30.66 -8.11
C VAL A 3 -8.82 30.00 -6.73
N LYS A 4 -9.09 30.76 -5.66
CA LYS A 4 -9.13 30.23 -4.28
C LYS A 4 -10.24 29.20 -4.08
N ARG A 5 -11.37 29.30 -4.80
CA ARG A 5 -12.48 28.33 -4.69
C ARG A 5 -12.15 27.03 -5.42
N VAL A 6 -11.48 27.11 -6.56
CA VAL A 6 -11.04 25.93 -7.34
C VAL A 6 -10.02 25.13 -6.52
N ALA A 7 -8.97 25.78 -6.00
CA ALA A 7 -7.96 25.12 -5.18
C ALA A 7 -8.52 24.45 -3.92
N ARG A 8 -9.50 25.09 -3.26
CA ARG A 8 -10.18 24.49 -2.10
C ARG A 8 -10.94 23.22 -2.48
N ARG A 9 -11.63 23.24 -3.63
CA ARG A 9 -12.41 22.10 -4.10
C ARG A 9 -11.52 20.92 -4.48
N GLU A 10 -10.37 21.16 -5.09
CA GLU A 10 -9.37 20.12 -5.38
C GLU A 10 -8.88 19.46 -4.09
N ALA A 11 -8.50 20.24 -3.08
CA ALA A 11 -8.05 19.72 -1.79
C ALA A 11 -9.13 18.88 -1.07
N ASP A 12 -10.40 19.30 -1.15
CA ASP A 12 -11.52 18.55 -0.57
C ASP A 12 -11.73 17.19 -1.29
N VAL A 13 -11.59 17.16 -2.62
CA VAL A 13 -11.65 15.92 -3.42
C VAL A 13 -10.49 14.98 -3.07
N ASP A 14 -9.27 15.50 -2.95
CA ASP A 14 -8.10 14.70 -2.56
C ASP A 14 -8.26 14.10 -1.16
N ALA A 15 -8.78 14.88 -0.21
CA ALA A 15 -9.07 14.41 1.14
C ALA A 15 -10.11 13.28 1.13
N MET A 16 -11.15 13.41 0.29
CA MET A 16 -12.18 12.38 0.10
C MET A 16 -11.58 11.10 -0.49
N ILE A 17 -10.80 11.20 -1.57
CA ILE A 17 -10.14 10.06 -2.21
C ILE A 17 -9.22 9.35 -1.21
N ALA A 18 -8.42 10.11 -0.46
CA ALA A 18 -7.52 9.55 0.55
C ALA A 18 -8.29 8.81 1.65
N ARG A 19 -9.44 9.34 2.09
CA ARG A 19 -10.31 8.67 3.06
C ARG A 19 -10.93 7.39 2.48
N ALA A 20 -11.49 7.47 1.27
CA ALA A 20 -12.08 6.32 0.59
C ALA A 20 -11.06 5.19 0.40
N LEU A 21 -9.84 5.51 -0.05
CA LEU A 21 -8.78 4.53 -0.24
C LEU A 21 -8.34 3.87 1.08
N ARG A 22 -8.28 4.63 2.19
CA ARG A 22 -7.97 4.07 3.51
C ARG A 22 -9.07 3.11 3.98
N THR A 23 -10.33 3.49 3.84
CA THR A 23 -11.48 2.64 4.21
C THR A 23 -11.51 1.38 3.36
N PHE A 24 -11.32 1.50 2.05
CA PHE A 24 -11.28 0.37 1.14
C PHE A 24 -10.15 -0.61 1.48
N ARG A 25 -8.94 -0.12 1.72
CA ARG A 25 -7.80 -0.96 2.15
C ARG A 25 -8.09 -1.71 3.44
N ARG A 26 -8.80 -1.08 4.39
CA ARG A 26 -9.19 -1.72 5.64
C ARG A 26 -10.21 -2.84 5.40
N ALA A 27 -11.26 -2.55 4.66
CA ALA A 27 -12.27 -3.54 4.30
C ALA A 27 -11.66 -4.75 3.57
N VAL A 28 -10.76 -4.51 2.59
CA VAL A 28 -10.05 -5.59 1.89
C VAL A 28 -9.16 -6.39 2.85
N ALA A 29 -8.47 -5.74 3.78
CA ALA A 29 -7.65 -6.43 4.77
C ALA A 29 -8.49 -7.34 5.68
N ASP A 30 -9.67 -6.88 6.09
CA ASP A 30 -10.60 -7.65 6.92
C ASP A 30 -11.11 -8.90 6.17
N VAL A 31 -11.45 -8.76 4.88
CA VAL A 31 -11.83 -9.90 4.02
C VAL A 31 -10.68 -10.90 3.86
N ILE A 32 -9.46 -10.43 3.59
CA ILE A 32 -8.29 -11.32 3.46
C ILE A 32 -8.06 -12.09 4.76
N GLU A 33 -8.21 -11.43 5.91
CA GLU A 33 -8.06 -12.06 7.22
C GLU A 33 -9.12 -13.15 7.46
N GLU A 34 -10.36 -12.93 7.03
CA GLU A 34 -11.44 -13.93 7.10
C GLU A 34 -11.11 -15.18 6.27
N TYR A 35 -10.68 -15.00 5.02
CA TYR A 35 -10.26 -16.11 4.16
C TYR A 35 -9.09 -16.88 4.77
N ARG A 36 -8.13 -16.17 5.36
CA ARG A 36 -7.00 -16.79 6.07
C ARG A 36 -7.46 -17.64 7.25
N ARG A 37 -8.36 -17.11 8.10
CA ARG A 37 -8.89 -17.83 9.27
C ARG A 37 -9.71 -19.06 8.90
N THR A 38 -10.42 -18.99 7.78
CA THR A 38 -11.24 -20.11 7.28
C THR A 38 -10.45 -21.13 6.47
N GLY A 39 -9.16 -20.90 6.23
CA GLY A 39 -8.33 -21.77 5.40
C GLY A 39 -8.71 -21.75 3.91
N ARG A 40 -9.53 -20.78 3.48
CA ARG A 40 -10.06 -20.71 2.11
C ARG A 40 -9.12 -19.92 1.20
N PRO A 41 -8.89 -20.36 -0.04
CA PRO A 41 -8.09 -19.61 -0.99
C PRO A 41 -8.79 -18.31 -1.40
N VAL A 42 -8.03 -17.22 -1.52
CA VAL A 42 -8.52 -15.90 -1.94
C VAL A 42 -8.46 -15.79 -3.46
N PRO A 43 -9.57 -15.44 -4.14
CA PRO A 43 -9.54 -15.12 -5.56
C PRO A 43 -8.87 -13.76 -5.80
N LEU A 44 -7.78 -13.74 -6.57
CA LEU A 44 -7.09 -12.51 -6.98
C LEU A 44 -7.10 -12.35 -8.50
N TRP A 45 -7.40 -11.13 -8.96
CA TRP A 45 -7.23 -10.79 -10.36
C TRP A 45 -5.75 -10.52 -10.69
N ARG A 46 -5.19 -11.26 -11.64
CA ARG A 46 -3.82 -11.05 -12.15
C ARG A 46 -3.79 -11.25 -13.66
N GLY A 47 -3.44 -10.20 -14.40
CA GLY A 47 -3.23 -10.28 -15.84
C GLY A 47 -4.46 -10.75 -16.63
N GLY A 48 -5.65 -10.28 -16.29
CA GLY A 48 -6.88 -10.61 -17.02
C GLY A 48 -7.60 -11.89 -16.57
N LYS A 49 -7.08 -12.58 -15.55
CA LYS A 49 -7.67 -13.82 -15.02
C LYS A 49 -7.77 -13.81 -13.50
N VAL A 50 -8.69 -14.62 -12.99
CA VAL A 50 -8.80 -14.94 -11.56
C VAL A 50 -7.83 -16.07 -11.23
N VAL A 51 -7.00 -15.86 -10.21
CA VAL A 51 -6.06 -16.85 -9.65
C VAL A 51 -6.42 -17.07 -8.19
N MET A 52 -6.57 -18.33 -7.79
CA MET A 52 -6.80 -18.70 -6.40
C MET A 52 -5.47 -18.72 -5.65
N VAL A 53 -5.34 -17.91 -4.61
CA VAL A 53 -4.13 -17.85 -3.78
C VAL A 53 -4.41 -18.48 -2.42
N PRO A 54 -3.68 -19.53 -2.02
CA PRO A 54 -3.87 -20.15 -0.71
C PRO A 54 -3.46 -19.20 0.42
N PRO A 55 -4.04 -19.35 1.63
CA PRO A 55 -3.74 -18.50 2.79
C PRO A 55 -2.26 -18.34 3.12
N ASP A 56 -1.46 -19.39 2.93
CA ASP A 56 -0.03 -19.42 3.28
C ASP A 56 0.84 -18.56 2.35
N GLU A 57 0.35 -18.27 1.14
CA GLU A 57 1.02 -17.39 0.17
C GLU A 57 0.66 -15.91 0.36
N LEU A 58 -0.32 -15.60 1.23
CA LEU A 58 -0.74 -14.24 1.49
C LEU A 58 0.23 -13.55 2.47
N PRO A 59 0.62 -12.30 2.20
CA PRO A 59 1.51 -11.57 3.10
C PRO A 59 0.83 -11.34 4.46
N SER A 60 1.48 -11.77 5.54
CA SER A 60 0.99 -11.57 6.90
C SER A 60 1.04 -10.09 7.31
N ARG A 61 0.04 -9.66 8.09
CA ARG A 61 -0.07 -8.29 8.61
C ARG A 61 1.12 -7.99 9.53
N GLY A 62 2.14 -7.33 8.99
CA GLY A 62 3.40 -7.07 9.71
C GLY A 62 4.65 -7.32 8.87
N ALA A 63 4.53 -8.05 7.75
CA ALA A 63 5.56 -8.15 6.72
C ALA A 63 5.69 -6.82 5.95
N ARG A 64 5.99 -5.72 6.64
CA ARG A 64 6.62 -4.59 5.97
C ARG A 64 7.88 -5.17 5.35
N ARG A 65 7.96 -5.18 4.02
CA ARG A 65 9.24 -5.39 3.31
C ARG A 65 10.29 -4.61 4.10
N ARG A 66 11.25 -5.31 4.70
CA ARG A 66 12.46 -4.69 5.26
C ARG A 66 12.99 -3.83 4.13
N ARG A 67 12.73 -2.52 4.19
CA ARG A 67 13.29 -1.57 3.23
C ARG A 67 14.79 -1.75 3.43
N PRO A 68 15.58 -2.17 2.42
CA PRO A 68 17.01 -2.29 2.61
C PRO A 68 17.46 -0.92 3.11
N ALA A 69 18.09 -0.92 4.30
CA ALA A 69 18.63 0.28 4.90
C ALA A 69 19.46 0.93 3.80
N ARG A 70 19.05 2.13 3.34
CA ARG A 70 19.74 2.85 2.29
C ARG A 70 21.22 2.83 2.66
N ALA A 71 22.04 2.18 1.83
CA ALA A 71 23.48 2.14 2.01
C ALA A 71 23.92 3.57 2.30
N ARG A 72 24.37 3.80 3.54
CA ARG A 72 24.91 5.08 3.99
C ARG A 72 26.09 5.31 3.06
N ARG A 73 25.90 6.13 2.01
CA ARG A 73 26.96 6.50 1.08
C ARG A 73 28.08 7.07 1.94
N LEU A 74 29.12 6.27 2.18
CA LEU A 74 30.35 6.73 2.76
C LEU A 74 30.90 7.72 1.73
N ARG A 75 30.80 9.02 2.03
CA ARG A 75 31.55 10.02 1.27
C ARG A 75 33.03 9.65 1.44
N PRO A 76 33.80 9.48 0.36
CA PRO A 76 35.24 9.35 0.52
C PRO A 76 35.75 10.67 1.10
N ARG A 77 36.41 10.60 2.26
CA ARG A 77 37.24 11.70 2.75
C ARG A 77 38.42 11.80 1.79
N THR A 78 38.38 12.78 0.89
CA THR A 78 39.57 13.21 0.17
C THR A 78 40.57 13.70 1.21
N ARG A 79 41.64 12.91 1.40
CA ARG A 79 42.85 13.32 2.10
C ARG A 79 43.72 14.00 1.06
N SER A 80 43.72 15.34 1.07
CA SER A 80 44.70 16.12 0.32
C SER A 80 46.06 15.94 1.01
N LEU A 81 47.05 15.51 0.22
CA LEU A 81 48.48 15.58 0.56
C LEU A 81 49.00 16.98 0.25
#